data_AF-A0A4S2L1B1-F1
#
_entry.id   AF-A0A4S2L1B1-F1
#
_cell.length_a   1.000
_cell.length_b   1.000
_cell.length_c   1.000
_cell.angle_alpha   90.00
_cell.angle_beta   90.00
_cell.angle_gamma   90.00
#
_symmetry.space_group_name_H-M   'P 1'
#
loop_
_entity.id
_entity.type
_entity.pdbx_description
1 polymer ?
#
loop_
_entity_poly.entity_id
_entity_poly.type
_entity_poly.pdbx_seq_one_letter_code
_entity_poly.pdbx_strand_id
1 'polypeptide(L)'
;MSYLAGGRLNVGLVQEQARKRLLCLLEKCDGPKAIIWDQSLAGPIGLVAKYNLLEEYGVVKMYPLYGGTLTIPPNITNVIFISRPQLELMDLIAENVHGEEGKRPRKEFHLFFVPRKSLLCQKKLQNRGVFGSFTLIEEFKCDLFPC
;
A
#
# COMPACT_ATOMS: atom_id res chain seq x y z
N MET A 1 -31.14 19.34 -18.25
CA MET A 1 -30.53 19.46 -16.91
C MET A 1 -30.69 18.12 -16.22
N SER A 2 -29.58 17.42 -16.11
CA SER A 2 -29.43 15.98 -15.88
C SER A 2 -29.90 15.53 -14.49
N TYR A 3 -30.79 14.55 -14.50
CA TYR A 3 -31.22 13.74 -13.37
C TYR A 3 -30.10 12.73 -13.06
N LEU A 4 -29.35 12.95 -11.99
CA LEU A 4 -28.63 11.88 -11.31
C LEU A 4 -29.43 11.55 -10.05
N ALA A 5 -30.08 10.39 -10.09
CA ALA A 5 -30.83 9.81 -9.00
C ALA A 5 -29.95 9.73 -7.75
N GLY A 6 -30.21 10.61 -6.79
CA GLY A 6 -29.58 10.64 -5.47
C GLY A 6 -30.08 9.48 -4.62
N GLY A 7 -29.59 8.27 -4.91
CA GLY A 7 -29.58 7.21 -3.91
C GLY A 7 -28.65 7.65 -2.78
N ARG A 8 -29.13 7.61 -1.53
CA ARG A 8 -28.31 7.90 -0.34
C ARG A 8 -27.16 6.89 -0.26
N LEU A 9 -26.01 7.21 -0.86
CA LEU A 9 -24.78 6.46 -0.67
C LEU A 9 -24.40 6.56 0.81
N ASN A 10 -24.50 5.44 1.52
CA ASN A 10 -24.03 5.37 2.90
C ASN A 10 -22.51 5.27 2.89
N VAL A 11 -21.85 6.42 2.95
CA VAL A 11 -20.38 6.55 2.98
C VAL A 11 -19.77 5.73 4.12
N GLY A 12 -20.48 5.58 5.25
CA GLY A 12 -20.03 4.76 6.37
C GLY A 12 -19.89 3.27 6.01
N LEU A 13 -20.81 2.71 5.23
CA LEU A 13 -20.71 1.32 4.74
C LEU A 13 -19.52 1.14 3.78
N VAL A 14 -19.27 2.12 2.91
CA VAL A 14 -18.14 2.08 1.98
C VAL A 14 -16.81 2.15 2.73
N GLN A 15 -16.71 3.02 3.74
CA GLN A 15 -15.56 3.12 4.63
C GLN A 15 -15.32 1.82 5.41
N GLU A 16 -16.38 1.22 5.97
CA GLU A 16 -16.26 -0.02 6.71
C GLU A 16 -15.81 -1.18 5.82
N GLN A 17 -16.34 -1.26 4.59
CA GLN A 17 -15.93 -2.30 3.64
C GLN A 17 -14.46 -2.12 3.19
N ALA A 18 -14.04 -0.89 2.90
CA ALA A 18 -12.65 -0.58 2.60
C ALA A 18 -11.73 -0.96 3.77
N ARG A 19 -12.17 -0.71 5.00
CA ARG A 19 -11.41 -1.04 6.22
C ARG A 19 -11.23 -2.53 6.38
N LYS A 20 -12.32 -3.31 6.27
CA LYS A 20 -12.27 -4.78 6.32
C LYS A 20 -11.32 -5.35 5.26
N ARG A 21 -11.36 -4.81 4.03
CA ARG A 21 -10.46 -5.22 2.95
C ARG A 21 -9.00 -4.90 3.25
N LEU A 22 -8.69 -3.72 3.78
CA LEU A 22 -7.33 -3.36 4.17
C LEU A 22 -6.81 -4.29 5.28
N LEU A 23 -7.59 -4.50 6.34
CA LEU A 23 -7.20 -5.37 7.44
C LEU A 23 -6.94 -6.81 6.98
N CYS A 24 -7.81 -7.35 6.12
CA CYS A 24 -7.62 -8.69 5.53
C CYS A 24 -6.31 -8.80 4.72
N LEU A 25 -5.85 -7.72 4.08
CA LEU A 25 -4.55 -7.72 3.42
C LEU A 25 -3.38 -7.68 4.42
N LEU A 26 -3.52 -6.93 5.52
CA LEU A 26 -2.50 -6.85 6.56
C LEU A 26 -2.34 -8.16 7.33
N GLU A 27 -3.43 -8.91 7.54
CA GLU A 27 -3.41 -10.25 8.15
C GLU A 27 -2.59 -11.28 7.35
N LYS A 28 -2.34 -11.04 6.06
CA LYS A 28 -1.49 -11.92 5.24
C LYS A 28 0.02 -11.74 5.48
N CYS A 29 0.42 -10.71 6.23
CA CYS A 29 1.82 -10.38 6.50
C CYS A 29 2.13 -10.56 7.99
N ASP A 30 2.67 -11.70 8.40
CA ASP A 30 2.88 -11.99 9.82
C ASP A 30 4.07 -11.22 10.41
N GLY A 31 3.87 -10.61 11.59
CA GLY A 31 4.92 -9.88 12.32
C GLY A 31 4.88 -8.35 12.16
N PRO A 32 5.90 -7.62 12.66
CA PRO A 32 5.95 -6.15 12.65
C PRO A 32 6.02 -5.57 11.23
N LYS A 33 5.13 -4.62 10.93
CA LYS A 33 4.94 -4.03 9.60
C LYS A 33 5.32 -2.56 9.58
N ALA A 34 5.96 -2.13 8.50
CA ALA A 34 6.00 -0.73 8.09
C ALA A 34 5.15 -0.57 6.84
N ILE A 35 4.24 0.42 6.84
CA ILE A 35 3.47 0.78 5.65
C ILE A 35 4.14 1.97 4.98
N ILE A 36 4.36 1.86 3.67
CA ILE A 36 4.85 2.96 2.83
C ILE A 36 3.72 3.30 1.83
N TRP A 37 3.09 4.47 1.96
CA TRP A 37 1.91 4.83 1.16
C TRP A 37 2.22 5.85 0.06
N ASP A 38 1.48 5.80 -1.05
CA ASP A 38 1.37 6.94 -1.98
C ASP A 38 0.64 8.09 -1.26
N GLN A 39 1.27 9.26 -1.18
CA GLN A 39 0.76 10.41 -0.46
C GLN A 39 -0.60 10.89 -0.93
N SER A 40 -0.89 10.74 -2.22
CA SER A 40 -2.19 11.11 -2.79
C SER A 40 -3.34 10.30 -2.20
N LEU A 41 -3.03 9.15 -1.56
CA LEU A 41 -3.99 8.30 -0.88
C LEU A 41 -4.23 8.71 0.58
N ALA A 42 -3.43 9.62 1.15
CA ALA A 42 -3.49 9.94 2.58
C ALA A 42 -4.88 10.41 3.04
N GLY A 43 -5.58 11.21 2.22
CA GLY A 43 -6.95 11.66 2.50
C GLY A 43 -7.93 10.50 2.62
N PRO A 44 -8.16 9.72 1.54
CA PRO A 44 -9.12 8.62 1.60
C PRO A 44 -8.69 7.45 2.50
N ILE A 45 -7.39 7.17 2.64
CA ILE A 45 -6.88 6.17 3.61
C ILE A 45 -7.15 6.62 5.05
N GLY A 46 -7.01 7.91 5.36
CA GLY A 46 -7.29 8.46 6.68
C GLY A 46 -8.73 8.24 7.15
N LEU A 47 -9.67 8.06 6.22
CA LEU A 47 -11.06 7.71 6.50
C LEU A 47 -11.26 6.24 6.85
N VAL A 48 -10.34 5.38 6.43
CA VAL A 48 -10.43 3.92 6.51
C VAL A 48 -9.59 3.36 7.65
N ALA A 49 -8.44 3.97 7.91
CA ALA A 49 -7.39 3.41 8.74
C ALA A 49 -7.00 4.39 9.85
N LYS A 50 -7.72 4.33 10.98
CA LYS A 50 -7.27 4.97 12.21
C LYS A 50 -6.03 4.24 12.71
N TYR A 51 -5.00 5.00 13.08
CA TYR A 51 -3.69 4.46 13.47
C TYR A 51 -3.78 3.36 14.55
N ASN A 52 -4.57 3.56 15.61
CA ASN A 52 -4.74 2.57 16.69
C ASN A 52 -5.20 1.20 16.19
N LEU A 53 -6.07 1.16 15.17
CA LEU A 53 -6.54 -0.09 14.58
C LEU A 53 -5.45 -0.76 13.76
N LEU A 54 -4.60 0.02 13.07
CA LEU A 54 -3.48 -0.56 12.32
C LEU A 54 -2.41 -1.15 13.25
N GLU A 55 -2.20 -0.53 14.43
CA GLU A 55 -1.28 -1.06 15.44
C GLU A 55 -1.71 -2.44 15.97
N GLU A 56 -3.01 -2.66 16.16
CA GLU A 56 -3.56 -3.99 16.54
C GLU A 56 -3.22 -5.08 15.51
N TYR A 57 -3.02 -4.69 14.25
CA TYR A 57 -2.62 -5.59 13.15
C TYR A 57 -1.10 -5.56 12.91
N GLY A 58 -0.32 -5.06 13.87
CA GLY A 58 1.14 -5.08 13.87
C GLY A 58 1.81 -4.00 13.02
N VAL A 59 1.10 -2.95 12.61
CA VAL A 59 1.71 -1.79 11.96
C VAL A 59 2.41 -0.93 13.00
N VAL A 60 3.74 -0.83 12.91
CA VAL A 60 4.58 -0.11 13.88
C VAL A 60 4.96 1.28 13.35
N LYS A 61 5.08 1.43 12.03
CA LYS A 61 5.46 2.68 11.38
C LYS A 61 4.72 2.86 10.07
N MET A 62 4.45 4.12 9.74
CA MET A 62 3.89 4.53 8.47
C MET A 62 4.74 5.64 7.89
N TYR A 63 5.07 5.51 6.61
CA TYR A 63 5.89 6.44 5.87
C TYR A 63 5.19 6.84 4.57
N PRO A 64 5.32 8.08 4.14
CA PRO A 64 4.95 8.43 2.78
C PRO A 64 6.04 7.99 1.80
N LEU A 65 5.62 7.60 0.60
CA LEU A 65 6.50 7.25 -0.50
C LEU A 65 7.04 8.52 -1.14
N TYR A 66 8.36 8.67 -1.10
CA TYR A 66 9.09 9.78 -1.70
C TYR A 66 10.36 9.26 -2.38
N GLY A 67 11.02 10.13 -3.14
CA GLY A 67 12.37 9.88 -3.64
C GLY A 67 13.41 9.81 -2.52
N GLY A 68 14.39 8.93 -2.70
CA GLY A 68 15.49 8.70 -1.76
C GLY A 68 15.34 7.43 -0.92
N THR A 69 16.39 7.12 -0.16
CA THR A 69 16.45 5.90 0.67
C THR A 69 15.69 6.10 1.97
N LEU A 70 14.62 5.34 2.17
CA LEU A 70 13.95 5.25 3.46
C LEU A 70 14.73 4.31 4.40
N THR A 71 15.09 4.78 5.59
CA THR A 71 15.71 3.92 6.61
C THR A 71 14.62 3.16 7.36
N ILE A 72 14.53 1.86 7.10
CA ILE A 72 13.56 0.99 7.76
C ILE A 72 14.13 0.47 9.09
N PRO A 73 13.40 0.62 10.22
CA PRO A 73 13.90 0.14 11.50
C PRO A 73 14.22 -1.37 11.50
N PRO A 74 15.22 -1.82 12.26
CA PRO A 74 15.67 -3.21 12.25
C PRO A 74 14.60 -4.19 12.75
N ASN A 75 13.71 -3.76 13.67
CA ASN A 75 12.63 -4.58 14.22
C ASN A 75 11.45 -4.83 13.26
N ILE A 76 11.39 -4.11 12.13
CA ILE A 76 10.39 -4.36 11.10
C ILE A 76 10.76 -5.61 10.31
N THR A 77 9.82 -6.51 10.08
CA THR A 77 10.04 -7.69 9.22
C THR A 77 9.35 -7.53 7.87
N ASN A 78 8.19 -6.86 7.84
CA ASN A 78 7.38 -6.70 6.64
C ASN A 78 7.32 -5.22 6.22
N VAL A 79 7.56 -4.97 4.94
CA VAL A 79 7.49 -3.65 4.33
C VAL A 79 6.39 -3.69 3.28
N ILE A 80 5.31 -2.95 3.53
CA ILE A 80 4.09 -2.98 2.73
C ILE A 80 3.96 -1.66 1.99
N PHE A 81 4.14 -1.69 0.67
CA PHE A 81 3.85 -0.57 -0.21
C PHE A 81 2.36 -0.54 -0.54
N ILE A 82 1.70 0.60 -0.38
CA ILE A 82 0.31 0.82 -0.80
C ILE A 82 0.31 1.98 -1.79
N SER A 83 0.06 1.70 -3.07
CA SER A 83 0.33 2.66 -4.14
C SER A 83 -0.67 2.56 -5.29
N ARG A 84 -0.91 3.68 -5.99
CA ARG A 84 -1.63 3.66 -7.26
C ARG A 84 -0.77 3.03 -8.36
N PRO A 85 -1.38 2.48 -9.41
CA PRO A 85 -0.66 1.90 -10.54
C PRO A 85 -0.09 2.98 -11.48
N GLN A 86 0.88 3.76 -10.99
CA GLN A 86 1.61 4.78 -11.75
C GLN A 86 3.08 4.38 -11.92
N LEU A 87 3.62 4.57 -13.13
CA LEU A 87 4.98 4.14 -13.47
C LEU A 87 6.06 4.83 -12.63
N GLU A 88 5.89 6.12 -12.34
CA GLU A 88 6.80 6.90 -11.51
C GLU A 88 6.88 6.36 -10.08
N LEU A 89 5.74 5.92 -9.52
CA LEU A 89 5.72 5.30 -8.19
C LEU A 89 6.43 3.94 -8.17
N MET A 90 6.43 3.21 -9.30
CA MET A 90 7.18 1.95 -9.40
C MET A 90 8.68 2.18 -9.41
N ASP A 91 9.14 3.31 -9.97
CA ASP A 91 10.55 3.71 -9.90
C ASP A 91 10.96 3.98 -8.45
N LEU A 92 10.15 4.71 -7.68
CA LEU A 92 10.38 4.98 -6.26
C LEU A 92 10.36 3.71 -5.40
N ILE A 93 9.39 2.82 -5.64
CA ILE A 93 9.30 1.54 -4.93
C ILE A 93 10.54 0.70 -5.21
N ALA A 94 11.00 0.63 -6.47
CA ALA A 94 12.21 -0.10 -6.81
C ALA A 94 13.46 0.46 -6.13
N GLU A 95 13.58 1.79 -6.01
CA GLU A 95 14.67 2.44 -5.27
C GLU A 95 14.67 2.06 -3.79
N ASN A 96 13.49 2.01 -3.16
CA ASN A 96 13.37 1.60 -1.76
C ASN A 96 13.78 0.13 -1.56
N VAL A 97 13.37 -0.77 -2.46
CA VAL A 97 13.74 -2.19 -2.40
C VAL A 97 15.26 -2.37 -2.56
N HIS A 98 15.85 -1.77 -3.60
CA HIS A 98 17.31 -1.80 -3.80
C HIS A 98 18.07 -1.18 -2.61
N GLY A 99 17.52 -0.12 -2.01
CA GLY A 99 18.12 0.54 -0.85
C GLY A 99 18.23 -0.38 0.37
N GLU A 100 17.44 -1.45 0.46
CA GLU A 100 17.46 -2.43 1.55
C GLU A 100 18.16 -3.75 1.17
N GLU A 101 18.55 -3.93 -0.09
CA GLU A 101 19.29 -5.11 -0.52
C GLU A 101 20.63 -5.22 0.22
N GLY A 102 20.97 -6.43 0.67
CA GLY A 102 22.20 -6.70 1.42
C GLY A 102 22.18 -6.23 2.89
N LYS A 103 21.21 -5.40 3.31
CA LYS A 103 21.06 -5.02 4.72
C LYS A 103 20.54 -6.18 5.57
N ARG A 104 20.90 -6.15 6.85
CA ARG A 104 20.42 -7.10 7.86
C ARG A 104 19.70 -6.34 8.99
N PRO A 105 18.61 -6.91 9.55
CA PRO A 105 17.94 -8.14 9.12
C PRO A 105 17.22 -7.97 7.77
N ARG A 106 17.04 -9.08 7.04
CA ARG A 106 16.30 -9.07 5.78
C ARG A 106 14.83 -8.70 6.02
N LYS A 107 14.24 -8.00 5.05
CA LYS A 107 12.83 -7.59 5.07
C LYS A 107 12.07 -8.37 3.99
N GLU A 108 10.81 -8.66 4.26
CA GLU A 108 9.86 -9.10 3.25
C GLU A 108 9.14 -7.89 2.66
N PHE A 109 9.03 -7.83 1.34
CA PHE A 109 8.37 -6.74 0.64
C PHE A 109 7.01 -7.18 0.11
N HIS A 110 6.02 -6.31 0.22
CA HIS A 110 4.67 -6.53 -0.29
C HIS A 110 4.19 -5.27 -1.01
N LEU A 111 3.38 -5.43 -2.05
CA LEU A 111 2.81 -4.31 -2.82
C LEU A 111 1.30 -4.49 -3.00
N PHE A 112 0.52 -3.56 -2.45
CA PHE A 112 -0.92 -3.50 -2.60
C PHE A 112 -1.29 -2.35 -3.53
N PHE A 113 -1.75 -2.69 -4.73
CA PHE A 113 -2.19 -1.71 -5.71
C PHE A 113 -3.56 -1.15 -5.37
N VAL A 114 -3.73 0.15 -5.50
CA VAL A 114 -5.01 0.86 -5.31
C VAL A 114 -5.50 1.46 -6.63
N PRO A 115 -6.71 1.14 -7.12
CA PRO A 115 -7.57 0.05 -6.67
C PRO A 115 -7.25 -1.31 -7.32
N ARG A 116 -6.46 -1.32 -8.42
CA ARG A 116 -6.23 -2.50 -9.27
C ARG A 116 -4.79 -2.56 -9.75
N LYS A 117 -4.33 -3.76 -10.10
CA LYS A 117 -3.01 -3.98 -10.70
C LYS A 117 -2.96 -3.36 -12.11
N SER A 118 -1.75 -2.98 -12.52
CA SER A 118 -1.45 -2.57 -13.90
C SER A 118 -0.34 -3.43 -14.47
N LEU A 119 -0.59 -4.02 -15.64
CA LEU A 119 0.41 -4.82 -16.35
C LEU A 119 1.66 -3.98 -16.67
N LEU A 120 1.48 -2.71 -17.02
CA LEU A 120 2.59 -1.79 -17.29
C LEU A 120 3.43 -1.54 -16.03
N CYS A 121 2.79 -1.39 -14.86
CA CYS A 121 3.50 -1.23 -13.59
C CYS A 121 4.25 -2.50 -13.17
N GLN A 122 3.63 -3.68 -13.36
CA GLN A 122 4.31 -4.95 -13.11
C GLN A 122 5.51 -5.12 -14.04
N LYS A 123 5.35 -4.80 -15.33
CA LYS A 123 6.46 -4.86 -16.29
C LYS A 123 7.57 -3.86 -15.95
N LYS A 124 7.21 -2.67 -15.47
CA LYS A 124 8.17 -1.67 -14.98
C LYS A 124 8.98 -2.20 -13.80
N LEU A 125 8.34 -2.81 -12.80
CA LEU A 125 9.03 -3.46 -11.67
C LEU A 125 9.92 -4.64 -12.11
N GLN A 126 9.49 -5.42 -13.11
CA GLN A 126 10.30 -6.49 -13.70
C GLN A 126 11.54 -5.92 -14.39
N ASN A 127 11.38 -4.88 -15.20
CA ASN A 127 12.48 -4.21 -15.89
C ASN A 127 13.45 -3.54 -14.90
N ARG A 128 12.96 -3.11 -13.73
CA ARG A 128 13.78 -2.59 -12.63
C ARG A 128 14.43 -3.69 -11.78
N GLY A 129 14.15 -4.97 -12.05
CA GLY A 129 14.76 -6.12 -11.36
C GLY A 129 14.14 -6.50 -10.02
N VAL A 130 13.16 -5.74 -9.51
CA VAL A 130 12.63 -5.90 -8.14
C VAL A 130 11.34 -6.73 -8.05
N PHE A 131 10.71 -7.08 -9.17
CA PHE A 131 9.42 -7.77 -9.15
C PHE A 131 9.46 -9.09 -8.38
N GLY A 132 10.56 -9.83 -8.48
CA GLY A 132 10.76 -11.09 -7.75
C GLY A 132 11.04 -10.93 -6.25
N SER A 133 11.29 -9.70 -5.79
CA SER A 133 11.57 -9.40 -4.39
C SER A 133 10.30 -9.26 -3.54
N PHE A 134 9.12 -9.19 -4.17
CA PHE A 134 7.84 -9.07 -3.47
C PHE A 134 7.26 -10.44 -3.13
N THR A 135 7.02 -10.69 -1.84
CA THR A 135 6.32 -11.88 -1.35
C THR A 135 4.85 -11.86 -1.74
N LEU A 136 4.20 -10.69 -1.65
CA LEU A 136 2.79 -10.51 -2.01
C LEU A 136 2.60 -9.30 -2.92
N ILE A 137 1.88 -9.49 -4.03
CA ILE A 137 1.38 -8.40 -4.87
C ILE A 137 -0.13 -8.55 -5.00
N GLU A 138 -0.89 -7.63 -4.39
CA GLU A 138 -2.35 -7.73 -4.25
C GLU A 138 -3.07 -6.45 -4.69
N GLU A 139 -4.40 -6.53 -4.76
CA GLU A 139 -5.26 -5.38 -5.05
C GLU A 139 -6.01 -4.96 -3.78
N PHE A 140 -5.82 -3.70 -3.37
CA PHE A 140 -6.68 -3.08 -2.39
C PHE A 140 -7.82 -2.36 -3.11
N LYS A 141 -8.90 -3.11 -3.38
CA LYS A 141 -10.13 -2.59 -3.98
C LYS A 141 -10.83 -1.65 -3.00
N CYS A 142 -10.55 -0.36 -3.12
CA CYS A 142 -11.15 0.67 -2.30
C CYS A 142 -12.02 1.59 -3.18
N ASP A 143 -13.32 1.52 -2.97
CA ASP A 143 -14.33 2.26 -3.74
C ASP A 143 -14.44 3.75 -3.32
N LEU A 144 -13.59 4.19 -2.40
CA LEU A 144 -13.48 5.59 -1.94
C LEU A 144 -12.57 6.45 -2.83
N PHE A 145 -11.83 5.84 -3.75
CA PHE A 145 -10.99 6.55 -4.70
C PHE A 145 -11.75 6.73 -6.01
N PRO A 146 -12.00 7.97 -6.48
CA PRO A 146 -12.45 8.16 -7.85
C PRO A 146 -11.38 7.55 -8.77
N CYS A 147 -11.82 6.59 -9.59
CA CYS A 147 -10.99 5.96 -10.62
C CYS A 147 -10.71 6.93 -11.76
#